data_AF-A0A6A0H8D5-F1
#
_entry.id   AF-A0A6A0H8D5-F1
#
_cell.length_a   1.000
_cell.length_b   1.000
_cell.length_c   1.000
_cell.angle_alpha   90.00
_cell.angle_beta   90.00
_cell.angle_gamma   90.00
#
_symmetry.space_group_name_H-M   'P 1'
#
loop_
_entity.id
_entity.type
_entity.pdbx_description
1 polymer ?
#
loop_
_entity_poly.entity_id
_entity_poly.type
_entity_poly.pdbx_seq_one_letter_code
_entity_poly.pdbx_strand_id
1 'polypeptide(L)'
;MDDVINVSGHRLGTAEVEDVMMEHPEVSETAVVGCPHALKGETIFAFLVQIRLSIEQIAPALPKTRSGKIMRRLLRQIAKGNLEDLGDTSTLADPAAVETVLKLYRQMPVKPTS
;
A
#
# COMPACT_ATOMS: atom_id res chain seq x y z
N MET A 1 -23.02 6.47 -19.72
CA MET A 1 -23.25 5.29 -20.57
C MET A 1 -21.87 4.68 -20.64
N ASP A 2 -21.66 3.61 -19.90
CA ASP A 2 -20.31 3.10 -19.65
C ASP A 2 -19.84 2.26 -20.85
N ASP A 3 -18.53 2.19 -21.04
CA ASP A 3 -17.96 1.43 -22.15
C ASP A 3 -18.25 -0.07 -21.95
N VAL A 4 -18.59 -0.75 -23.05
CA VAL A 4 -18.93 -2.16 -23.04
C VAL A 4 -17.94 -2.92 -23.90
N ILE A 5 -17.33 -3.95 -23.32
CA ILE A 5 -16.45 -4.89 -24.01
C ILE A 5 -17.25 -6.15 -24.38
N ASN A 6 -17.09 -6.65 -25.60
CA ASN A 6 -17.74 -7.88 -26.05
C ASN A 6 -16.74 -9.04 -26.16
N VAL A 7 -16.76 -9.91 -25.14
CA VAL A 7 -15.88 -11.08 -25.08
C VAL A 7 -16.70 -12.34 -25.36
N SER A 8 -16.49 -12.97 -26.51
CA SER A 8 -17.17 -14.21 -26.92
C SER A 8 -18.71 -14.11 -26.87
N GLY A 9 -19.27 -12.93 -27.15
CA GLY A 9 -20.72 -12.68 -27.10
C GLY A 9 -21.23 -12.20 -25.74
N HIS A 10 -20.38 -12.16 -24.70
CA HIS A 10 -20.72 -11.61 -23.40
C HIS A 10 -20.39 -10.12 -23.34
N ARG A 11 -21.37 -9.30 -22.95
CA ARG A 11 -21.23 -7.86 -22.75
C ARG A 11 -20.80 -7.59 -21.31
N LEU A 12 -19.66 -6.93 -21.15
CA LEU A 12 -19.07 -6.59 -19.86
C LEU A 12 -18.91 -5.07 -19.78
N GLY A 13 -19.36 -4.46 -18.69
CA GLY A 13 -19.07 -3.04 -18.42
C GLY A 13 -17.63 -2.87 -17.96
N THR A 14 -16.92 -1.88 -18.48
CA THR A 14 -15.54 -1.58 -18.04
C THR A 14 -15.51 -1.21 -16.56
N ALA A 15 -16.48 -0.41 -16.10
CA ALA A 15 -16.60 0.02 -14.71
C ALA A 15 -16.67 -1.14 -13.71
N GLU A 16 -17.42 -2.20 -14.02
CA GLU A 16 -17.51 -3.38 -13.14
C GLU A 16 -16.17 -4.11 -13.01
N VAL A 17 -15.38 -4.14 -14.09
CA VAL A 17 -14.05 -4.76 -14.08
C VAL A 17 -13.04 -3.87 -13.35
N GLU A 18 -13.16 -2.54 -13.51
CA GLU A 18 -12.36 -1.54 -12.82
C GLU A 18 -12.61 -1.55 -11.31
N ASP A 19 -13.86 -1.59 -10.87
CA ASP A 19 -14.21 -1.65 -9.45
C ASP A 19 -13.57 -2.86 -8.77
N VAL A 20 -13.64 -4.03 -9.43
CA VAL A 20 -12.98 -5.27 -8.95
C VAL A 20 -11.45 -5.10 -8.88
N MET A 21 -10.84 -4.31 -9.77
CA MET A 21 -9.40 -4.04 -9.73
C MET A 21 -9.04 -2.99 -8.66
N MET A 22 -9.90 -2.01 -8.41
CA MET A 22 -9.74 -0.98 -7.37
C MET A 22 -9.82 -1.54 -5.95
N GLU A 23 -10.45 -2.70 -5.76
CA GLU A 23 -10.43 -3.40 -4.47
C GLU A 23 -9.02 -3.90 -4.08
N HIS A 24 -8.08 -3.94 -5.02
CA HIS A 24 -6.72 -4.39 -4.75
C HIS A 24 -5.92 -3.30 -3.99
N PRO A 25 -5.37 -3.54 -2.77
CA PRO A 25 -4.77 -2.52 -1.92
C PRO A 25 -3.52 -1.84 -2.45
N GLU A 26 -2.84 -2.48 -3.41
CA GLU A 26 -1.71 -1.87 -4.12
C GLU A 26 -2.12 -1.32 -5.47
N VAL A 27 -3.37 -1.46 -5.88
CA VAL A 27 -3.87 -0.79 -7.08
C VAL A 27 -4.39 0.55 -6.62
N SER A 28 -3.71 1.59 -7.07
CA SER A 28 -4.21 2.95 -6.87
C SER A 28 -5.27 3.29 -7.89
N GLU A 29 -5.10 2.80 -9.13
CA GLU A 29 -5.94 3.13 -10.27
C GLU A 29 -5.94 2.00 -11.27
N THR A 30 -7.01 1.94 -12.04
CA THR A 30 -7.19 0.98 -13.10
C THR A 30 -7.99 1.60 -14.25
N ALA A 31 -7.70 1.15 -15.46
CA ALA A 31 -8.47 1.50 -16.64
C ALA A 31 -8.60 0.26 -17.53
N VAL A 32 -9.81 -0.07 -17.91
CA VAL A 32 -10.14 -1.30 -18.63
C VAL A 32 -10.65 -0.97 -20.02
N VAL A 33 -10.03 -1.57 -21.04
CA VAL A 33 -10.37 -1.36 -22.45
C VAL A 33 -10.54 -2.69 -23.18
N GLY A 34 -11.35 -2.68 -24.23
CA GLY A 34 -11.44 -3.78 -25.18
C GLY A 34 -10.22 -3.84 -26.10
N CYS A 35 -9.64 -5.02 -26.26
CA CYS A 35 -8.55 -5.28 -27.19
C CYS A 35 -8.99 -6.33 -28.24
N PRO A 36 -8.88 -6.04 -29.55
CA PRO A 36 -9.29 -6.96 -30.60
C PRO A 36 -8.65 -8.36 -30.48
N HIS A 37 -9.45 -9.41 -30.68
CA HIS A 37 -8.98 -10.79 -30.57
C HIS A 37 -9.64 -11.71 -31.62
N ALA A 38 -8.81 -12.38 -32.41
CA ALA A 38 -9.23 -13.12 -33.62
C ALA A 38 -10.33 -14.18 -33.42
N LEU A 39 -10.41 -14.80 -32.22
CA LEU A 39 -11.42 -15.83 -31.90
C LEU A 39 -12.57 -15.32 -31.02
N LYS A 40 -12.37 -14.22 -30.29
CA LYS A 40 -13.28 -13.80 -29.20
C LYS A 40 -14.02 -12.50 -29.51
N GLY A 41 -13.72 -11.85 -30.65
CA GLY A 41 -14.16 -10.49 -30.91
C GLY A 41 -13.22 -9.53 -30.19
N GLU A 42 -13.44 -9.36 -28.89
CA GLU A 42 -12.58 -8.57 -28.01
C GLU A 42 -12.11 -9.39 -26.79
N THR A 43 -11.08 -8.85 -26.14
CA THR A 43 -10.57 -9.30 -24.84
C THR A 43 -10.40 -8.09 -23.93
N ILE A 44 -10.33 -8.32 -22.63
CA ILE A 44 -10.12 -7.27 -21.64
C ILE A 44 -8.63 -6.95 -21.56
N PHE A 45 -8.26 -5.67 -21.64
CA PHE A 45 -6.91 -5.19 -21.36
C PHE A 45 -6.99 -4.12 -20.27
N ALA A 46 -6.21 -4.28 -19.20
CA ALA A 46 -6.23 -3.38 -18.06
C ALA A 46 -4.88 -2.70 -17.87
N PHE A 47 -4.92 -1.39 -17.67
CA PHE A 47 -3.79 -0.63 -17.14
C PHE A 47 -3.94 -0.56 -15.63
N LEU A 48 -2.85 -0.80 -14.90
CA LEU A 48 -2.83 -0.74 -13.44
C LEU A 48 -1.75 0.24 -12.98
N VAL A 49 -2.11 1.11 -12.05
CA VAL A 49 -1.16 1.93 -11.31
C VAL A 49 -0.93 1.28 -9.95
N GLN A 50 0.32 0.88 -9.68
CA GLN A 50 0.69 0.24 -8.41
C GLN A 50 1.11 1.26 -7.33
N ILE A 51 0.73 1.01 -6.09
CA ILE A 51 1.26 1.63 -4.88
C ILE A 51 2.66 1.08 -4.64
N ARG A 52 3.67 1.67 -5.27
CA ARG A 52 5.07 1.28 -5.10
C ARG A 52 5.67 1.93 -3.86
N LEU A 53 6.45 1.15 -3.09
CA LEU A 53 7.32 1.69 -2.05
C LEU A 53 8.61 2.28 -2.66
N SER A 54 8.87 3.56 -2.43
CA SER A 54 10.08 4.26 -2.85
C SER A 54 11.19 4.16 -1.78
N ILE A 55 12.46 4.39 -2.15
CA ILE A 55 13.59 4.30 -1.20
C ILE A 55 13.43 5.30 -0.04
N GLU A 56 12.74 6.41 -0.29
CA GLU A 56 12.43 7.45 0.68
C GLU A 56 11.39 7.01 1.73
N GLN A 57 10.64 5.94 1.44
CA GLN A 57 9.73 5.30 2.38
C GLN A 57 10.44 4.24 3.26
N ILE A 58 11.77 4.17 3.21
CA ILE A 58 12.60 3.28 4.01
C ILE A 58 13.23 4.06 5.17
N ALA A 59 13.08 3.55 6.38
CA ALA A 59 13.77 4.12 7.54
C ALA A 59 15.29 3.91 7.37
N PRO A 60 16.11 4.97 7.44
CA PRO A 60 17.56 4.85 7.33
C PRO A 60 18.17 4.12 8.54
N ALA A 61 17.47 4.12 9.68
CA ALA A 61 17.88 3.42 10.89
C ALA A 61 16.68 3.03 11.76
N LEU A 62 16.86 2.00 12.59
CA LEU A 62 15.88 1.58 13.59
C LEU A 62 16.18 2.22 14.96
N PRO A 63 15.13 2.52 15.77
CA PRO A 63 15.28 2.91 17.16
C PRO A 63 16.07 1.88 17.97
N LYS A 64 17.19 2.30 18.57
CA LYS A 64 18.07 1.47 19.38
C LYS A 64 18.36 2.12 20.73
N THR A 65 18.57 1.29 21.73
CA THR A 65 19.10 1.70 23.05
C THR A 65 20.57 2.12 22.94
N ARG A 66 21.09 2.81 23.96
CA ARG A 66 22.52 3.16 24.09
C ARG A 66 23.46 1.96 24.04
N SER A 67 22.98 0.75 24.36
CA SER A 67 23.76 -0.50 24.23
C SER A 67 23.62 -1.16 22.84
N GLY A 68 23.03 -0.46 21.86
CA GLY A 68 22.83 -0.94 20.49
C GLY A 68 21.64 -1.90 20.28
N LYS A 69 20.93 -2.29 21.34
CA LYS A 69 19.76 -3.19 21.24
C LYS A 69 18.57 -2.47 20.62
N ILE A 70 17.90 -3.07 19.62
CA ILE A 70 16.71 -2.51 18.97
C ILE A 70 15.53 -2.43 19.96
N MET A 71 14.86 -1.28 20.02
CA MET A 71 13.71 -1.03 20.89
C MET A 71 12.41 -1.56 20.28
N ARG A 72 12.36 -2.88 20.09
CA ARG A 72 11.22 -3.59 19.47
C ARG A 72 9.89 -3.33 20.18
N ARG A 73 9.90 -3.10 21.50
CA ARG A 73 8.70 -2.76 22.28
C ARG A 73 7.99 -1.52 21.73
N LEU A 74 8.75 -0.48 21.37
CA LEU A 74 8.23 0.77 20.82
C LEU A 74 7.70 0.57 19.39
N LEU A 75 8.45 -0.13 18.54
CA LEU A 75 8.02 -0.45 17.16
C LEU A 75 6.69 -1.21 17.15
N ARG A 76 6.45 -2.08 18.15
CA ARG A 76 5.18 -2.79 18.30
C ARG A 76 4.01 -1.85 18.63
N GLN A 77 4.22 -0.77 19.39
CA GLN A 77 3.15 0.19 19.67
C GLN A 77 2.82 1.02 18.43
N ILE A 78 3.85 1.45 17.69
CA ILE A 78 3.69 2.14 16.41
C ILE A 78 2.89 1.27 15.43
N ALA A 79 3.28 0.01 15.26
CA ALA A 79 2.59 -0.90 14.36
C ALA A 79 1.10 -1.10 14.71
N LYS A 80 0.75 -1.06 16.01
CA LYS A 80 -0.63 -1.17 16.52
C LYS A 80 -1.44 0.13 16.39
N GLY A 81 -0.88 1.19 15.82
CA GLY A 81 -1.50 2.51 15.78
C GLY A 81 -1.57 3.18 17.16
N ASN A 82 -0.96 2.60 18.20
CA ASN A 82 -0.92 3.18 19.53
C ASN A 82 0.26 4.16 19.63
N LEU A 83 0.08 5.34 19.04
CA LEU A 83 1.15 6.31 18.84
C LEU A 83 1.40 7.21 20.07
N GLU A 84 0.46 7.21 21.02
CA GLU A 84 0.47 8.08 22.21
C GLU A 84 1.09 7.39 23.42
N ASP A 85 0.99 6.05 23.51
CA ASP A 85 1.62 5.24 24.55
C ASP A 85 2.74 4.37 23.99
N LEU A 86 3.91 4.97 23.82
CA LEU A 86 5.13 4.28 23.38
C LEU A 86 5.94 3.70 24.57
N GLY A 87 5.46 3.84 25.81
CA GLY A 87 6.16 3.50 27.06
C GLY A 87 7.54 4.17 27.23
N ASP A 88 8.39 3.61 28.09
CA ASP A 88 9.70 4.22 28.42
C ASP A 88 10.70 4.24 27.24
N THR A 89 11.14 5.46 26.89
CA THR A 89 12.08 5.77 25.82
C THR A 89 13.40 6.37 26.32
N SER A 90 13.60 6.47 27.64
CA SER A 90 14.77 7.11 28.27
C SER A 90 16.12 6.49 27.86
N THR A 91 16.13 5.22 27.45
CA THR A 91 17.32 4.47 27.05
C THR A 91 17.69 4.58 25.56
N LEU A 92 16.91 5.30 24.75
CA LEU A 92 17.21 5.54 23.34
C LEU A 92 18.61 6.14 23.16
N ALA A 93 19.34 5.61 22.17
CA ALA A 93 20.58 6.20 21.68
C ALA A 93 20.30 7.42 20.81
N ASP A 94 19.29 7.30 19.95
CA ASP A 94 18.87 8.34 19.02
C ASP A 94 17.34 8.44 18.99
N PRO A 95 16.75 9.48 19.63
CA PRO A 95 15.32 9.75 19.54
C PRO A 95 14.83 10.03 18.12
N ALA A 96 15.68 10.54 17.21
CA ALA A 96 15.28 10.88 15.84
C ALA A 96 14.90 9.63 15.02
N ALA A 97 15.46 8.46 15.34
CA ALA A 97 15.05 7.21 14.73
C ALA A 97 13.58 6.85 15.01
N VAL A 98 13.04 7.20 16.18
CA VAL A 98 11.63 6.97 16.53
C VAL A 98 10.74 7.90 15.73
N GLU A 99 11.11 9.18 15.66
CA GLU A 99 10.40 10.18 14.88
C GLU A 99 10.32 9.78 13.41
N THR A 100 11.43 9.27 12.84
CA THR A 100 11.49 8.79 11.46
C THR A 100 10.56 7.60 11.21
N VAL A 101 10.53 6.63 12.12
CA VAL A 101 9.63 5.47 11.97
C VAL A 101 8.17 5.86 12.13
N LEU A 102 7.83 6.76 13.06
CA LEU A 102 6.47 7.31 13.20
C LEU A 102 6.04 8.05 11.94
N LYS A 103 6.94 8.85 11.38
CA LYS A 103 6.73 9.58 10.13
C LYS A 103 6.40 8.61 8.99
N LEU A 104 7.18 7.54 8.82
CA LEU A 104 6.95 6.53 7.79
C LEU A 104 5.65 5.75 8.01
N TYR A 105 5.37 5.33 9.24
CA TYR A 105 4.12 4.62 9.56
C TYR A 105 2.87 5.43 9.20
N ARG A 106 2.89 6.73 9.50
CA ARG A 106 1.79 7.64 9.15
C ARG A 106 1.64 7.85 7.64
N GLN A 107 2.74 7.70 6.89
CA GLN A 107 2.81 7.86 5.44
C GLN A 107 2.51 6.57 4.68
N MET A 108 2.22 5.47 5.38
CA MET A 108 1.87 4.22 4.70
C MET A 108 0.53 4.40 3.98
N PRO A 109 0.46 4.10 2.67
CA PRO A 109 -0.76 4.21 1.86
C PRO A 109 -1.84 3.25 2.38
N VAL A 110 -1.41 2.15 2.98
CA VAL A 110 -2.22 1.20 3.70
C VAL A 110 -1.62 1.05 5.08
N LYS A 111 -2.34 1.47 6.12
CA LYS A 111 -1.88 1.26 7.49
C LYS A 111 -1.95 -0.23 7.82
N PRO A 112 -1.01 -0.77 8.62
CA PRO A 112 -1.19 -2.06 9.26
C PRO A 112 -2.47 -1.97 10.11
N THR A 113 -3.56 -2.54 9.60
CA THR A 113 -4.84 -2.62 10.31
C THR A 113 -4.63 -3.32 11.66
N SER A 114 -5.51 -3.04 12.62
CA SER A 114 -5.80 -4.03 13.67
C SER A 114 -6.54 -5.21 13.04
#